data_AF-A0A6G9W685-F1
#
_entry.id   AF-A0A6G9W685-F1
#
_cell.length_a   1.000
_cell.length_b   1.000
_cell.length_c   1.000
_cell.angle_alpha   90.00
_cell.angle_beta   90.00
_cell.angle_gamma   90.00
#
_symmetry.space_group_name_H-M   'P 1'
#
loop_
_entity.id
_entity.type
_entity.pdbx_description
1 polymer ?
#
loop_
_entity_poly.entity_id
_entity_poly.type
_entity_poly.pdbx_seq_one_letter_code
_entity_poly.pdbx_strand_id
1 'polypeptide(L)'
;MIRQTLAAIAALAALSGPAAALPPLSQERHINDSLVQARVADMLRKGCPTLDARLIRAFSEARKLKRYALDQGYSDAQIDAFLDSREERRRIYAEADRYMVANGVVSGQPETFCRLGQQEIERKTIAGSLLVAR
;
A
#
# COMPACT_ATOMS: atom_id res chain seq x y z
N MET A 1 -46.58 54.52 23.80
CA MET A 1 -47.09 53.21 23.34
C MET A 1 -45.98 52.54 22.53
N ILE A 2 -45.64 51.31 22.95
CA ILE A 2 -45.01 50.22 22.19
C ILE A 2 -43.57 50.41 21.68
N ARG A 3 -42.68 49.68 22.37
CA ARG A 3 -41.30 49.29 22.05
C ARG A 3 -41.21 48.53 20.72
N GLN A 4 -40.17 48.78 19.92
CA GLN A 4 -39.62 47.76 19.01
C GLN A 4 -38.09 47.81 18.97
N THR A 5 -37.48 46.93 19.76
CA THR A 5 -36.08 46.48 19.72
C THR A 5 -35.98 45.27 18.80
N LEU A 6 -35.33 45.35 17.64
CA LEU A 6 -35.02 44.21 16.75
C LEU A 6 -33.90 44.66 15.79
N ALA A 7 -32.84 43.95 15.43
CA ALA A 7 -32.10 42.80 15.95
C ALA A 7 -30.81 42.82 15.12
N ALA A 8 -29.63 42.90 15.75
CA ALA A 8 -28.37 42.84 15.02
C ALA A 8 -28.10 41.39 14.60
N ILE A 9 -28.33 41.07 13.32
CA ILE A 9 -27.95 39.79 12.73
C ILE A 9 -26.45 39.88 12.41
N ALA A 10 -25.62 39.46 13.36
CA ALA A 10 -24.22 39.19 13.12
C ALA A 10 -24.14 37.92 12.25
N ALA A 11 -23.89 38.08 10.96
CA ALA A 11 -23.57 36.97 10.07
C ALA A 11 -22.25 36.34 10.52
N LEU A 12 -22.30 35.19 11.20
CA LEU A 12 -21.15 34.31 11.36
C LEU A 12 -20.78 33.79 9.98
N ALA A 13 -19.82 34.45 9.32
CA ALA A 13 -19.10 33.86 8.21
C ALA A 13 -18.30 32.67 8.76
N ALA A 14 -18.81 31.46 8.55
CA ALA A 14 -18.05 30.24 8.76
C ALA A 14 -16.84 30.30 7.81
N LEU A 15 -15.64 30.51 8.36
CA LEU A 15 -14.40 30.27 7.63
C LEU A 15 -14.29 28.76 7.39
N SER A 16 -14.90 28.28 6.31
CA SER A 16 -14.53 27.01 5.68
C SER A 16 -13.14 27.21 5.08
N GLY A 17 -12.10 27.07 5.90
CA GLY A 17 -10.73 26.95 5.40
C GLY A 17 -10.64 25.75 4.46
N PRO A 18 -9.76 25.77 3.44
CA PRO A 18 -9.61 24.63 2.55
C PRO A 18 -9.28 23.39 3.39
N ALA A 19 -10.14 22.39 3.33
CA ALA A 19 -9.77 21.06 3.81
C ALA A 19 -8.55 20.65 2.99
N ALA A 20 -7.39 20.52 3.66
CA ALA A 20 -6.20 20.00 3.01
C ALA A 20 -6.55 18.60 2.49
N ALA A 21 -6.69 18.47 1.18
CA ALA A 21 -7.00 17.19 0.58
C ALA A 21 -5.86 16.23 0.89
N LEU A 22 -6.20 15.02 1.36
CA LEU A 22 -5.21 13.96 1.55
C LEU A 22 -4.45 13.76 0.23
N PRO A 23 -3.14 13.50 0.28
CA PRO A 23 -2.40 13.17 -0.93
C PRO A 23 -3.03 11.93 -1.58
N PRO A 24 -2.95 11.75 -2.91
CA PRO A 24 -3.42 10.53 -3.56
C PRO A 24 -2.76 9.29 -2.94
N LEU A 25 -3.49 8.17 -2.86
CA LEU A 25 -2.95 6.89 -2.36
C LEU A 25 -1.69 6.42 -3.12
N SER A 26 -1.52 6.84 -4.38
CA SER A 26 -0.31 6.58 -5.18
C SER A 26 0.94 7.32 -4.69
N GLN A 27 0.78 8.34 -3.84
CA GLN A 27 1.86 9.11 -3.23
C GLN A 27 2.12 8.72 -1.76
N GLU A 28 1.27 7.89 -1.16
CA GLU A 28 1.44 7.39 0.21
C GLU A 28 2.53 6.31 0.24
N ARG A 29 3.75 6.68 0.64
CA ARG A 29 4.92 5.79 0.55
C ARG A 29 4.70 4.45 1.25
N HIS A 30 4.16 4.47 2.47
CA HIS A 30 3.98 3.24 3.25
C HIS A 30 3.06 2.23 2.53
N ILE A 31 1.99 2.73 1.89
CA ILE A 31 1.06 1.91 1.11
C ILE A 31 1.76 1.33 -0.12
N ASN A 32 2.48 2.18 -0.85
CA ASN A 32 3.14 1.79 -2.08
C ASN A 32 4.29 0.81 -1.84
N ASP A 33 5.17 1.08 -0.87
CA ASP A 33 6.28 0.20 -0.50
C ASP A 33 5.75 -1.18 -0.06
N SER A 34 4.67 -1.21 0.71
CA SER A 34 4.04 -2.46 1.16
C SER A 34 3.47 -3.27 0.00
N LEU A 35 2.81 -2.62 -0.96
CA LEU A 35 2.25 -3.28 -2.15
C LEU A 35 3.35 -3.79 -3.09
N VAL A 36 4.42 -3.01 -3.27
CA VAL A 36 5.62 -3.42 -4.02
C VAL A 36 6.24 -4.65 -3.38
N GLN A 37 6.47 -4.64 -2.06
CA GLN A 37 7.05 -5.76 -1.34
C GLN A 37 6.15 -7.01 -1.34
N ALA A 38 4.82 -6.84 -1.25
CA ALA A 38 3.88 -7.93 -1.40
C ALA A 38 3.95 -8.55 -2.81
N ARG A 39 4.10 -7.72 -3.85
CA ARG A 39 4.30 -8.19 -5.22
C ARG A 39 5.64 -8.91 -5.39
N VAL A 40 6.72 -8.40 -4.80
CA VAL A 40 8.03 -9.07 -4.78
C VAL A 40 7.91 -10.46 -4.15
N ALA A 41 7.27 -10.59 -2.98
CA ALA A 41 7.04 -11.89 -2.35
C ALA A 41 6.24 -12.85 -3.25
N ASP A 42 5.18 -12.37 -3.91
CA ASP A 42 4.39 -13.18 -4.84
C ASP A 42 5.20 -13.67 -6.05
N MET A 43 6.12 -12.86 -6.56
CA MET A 43 7.00 -13.27 -7.66
C MET A 43 8.09 -14.24 -7.22
N LEU A 44 8.67 -14.03 -6.03
CA LEU A 44 9.71 -14.92 -5.48
C LEU A 44 9.18 -16.33 -5.23
N ARG A 45 8.00 -16.49 -4.60
CA ARG A 45 7.38 -17.82 -4.42
C ARG A 45 7.01 -18.51 -5.74
N LYS A 46 6.72 -17.72 -6.79
CA LYS A 46 6.36 -18.27 -8.12
C LYS A 46 7.60 -18.70 -8.89
N GLY A 47 8.70 -17.97 -8.75
CA GLY A 47 9.97 -18.26 -9.41
C GLY A 47 10.85 -19.27 -8.66
N CYS A 48 10.62 -19.49 -7.36
CA CYS A 48 11.41 -20.41 -6.54
C CYS A 48 10.59 -21.63 -6.06
N PRO A 49 10.96 -22.87 -6.41
CA PRO A 49 10.21 -24.07 -6.02
C PRO A 49 10.31 -24.44 -4.53
N THR A 50 11.26 -23.85 -3.79
CA THR A 50 11.49 -24.12 -2.36
C THR A 50 10.93 -23.03 -1.44
N LEU A 51 10.17 -22.06 -1.98
CA LEU A 51 9.53 -21.01 -1.20
C LEU A 51 8.01 -21.11 -1.31
N ASP A 52 7.35 -20.97 -0.17
CA ASP A 52 5.90 -20.90 -0.06
C ASP A 52 5.45 -19.59 0.59
N ALA A 53 4.17 -19.24 0.42
CA ALA A 53 3.57 -18.07 1.03
C ALA A 53 3.04 -18.35 2.44
N ARG A 54 3.31 -17.44 3.38
CA ARG A 54 2.63 -17.39 4.67
C ARG A 54 1.27 -16.73 4.51
N LEU A 55 0.28 -17.46 3.98
CA LEU A 55 -1.04 -16.92 3.61
C LEU A 55 -1.74 -16.17 4.74
N ILE A 56 -1.75 -16.74 5.96
CA ILE A 56 -2.32 -16.08 7.15
C ILE A 56 -1.63 -14.73 7.41
N ARG A 57 -0.31 -14.69 7.21
CA ARG A 57 0.46 -13.48 7.45
C ARG A 57 0.23 -12.43 6.38
N ALA A 58 0.22 -12.83 5.10
CA ALA A 58 -0.11 -11.94 3.98
C ALA A 58 -1.49 -11.31 4.13
N PHE A 59 -2.49 -12.10 4.54
CA PHE A 59 -3.83 -11.58 4.80
C PHE A 59 -3.89 -10.62 5.99
N SER A 60 -3.16 -10.94 7.07
CA SER A 60 -3.03 -10.06 8.23
C SER A 60 -2.38 -8.71 7.87
N GLU A 61 -1.31 -8.73 7.06
CA GLU A 61 -0.65 -7.51 6.58
C GLU A 61 -1.54 -6.69 5.65
N ALA A 62 -2.24 -7.32 4.70
CA ALA A 62 -3.19 -6.62 3.84
C ALA A 62 -4.28 -5.90 4.66
N ARG A 63 -4.81 -6.55 5.71
CA ARG A 63 -5.78 -5.92 6.61
C ARG A 63 -5.20 -4.79 7.45
N LYS A 64 -3.94 -4.92 7.90
CA LYS A 64 -3.24 -3.83 8.59
C LYS A 64 -3.04 -2.64 7.67
N LEU A 65 -2.65 -2.87 6.42
CA LEU A 65 -2.46 -1.81 5.43
C LEU A 65 -3.76 -1.08 5.10
N LYS A 66 -4.86 -1.82 4.93
CA LYS A 66 -6.18 -1.23 4.75
C LYS A 66 -6.57 -0.37 5.95
N ARG A 67 -6.39 -0.87 7.18
CA ARG A 67 -6.68 -0.09 8.40
C ARG A 67 -5.82 1.16 8.49
N TYR A 68 -4.52 1.08 8.18
CA TYR A 68 -3.65 2.24 8.12
C TYR A 68 -4.21 3.31 7.17
N ALA A 69 -4.65 2.94 5.96
CA ALA A 69 -5.24 3.91 5.04
C ALA A 69 -6.54 4.53 5.58
N LEU A 70 -7.41 3.74 6.21
CA LEU A 70 -8.61 4.25 6.87
C LEU A 70 -8.26 5.22 8.01
N ASP A 71 -7.25 4.88 8.82
CA ASP A 71 -6.77 5.72 9.93
C ASP A 71 -6.14 7.04 9.44
N GLN A 72 -5.60 7.07 8.22
CA GLN A 72 -5.16 8.32 7.54
C GLN A 72 -6.34 9.16 7.00
N GLY A 73 -7.57 8.65 7.04
CA GLY A 73 -8.77 9.36 6.58
C GLY A 73 -9.19 9.05 5.14
N TYR A 74 -8.56 8.07 4.48
CA TYR A 74 -9.07 7.58 3.19
C TYR A 74 -10.34 6.77 3.40
N SER A 75 -11.30 6.92 2.49
CA SER A 75 -12.50 6.09 2.47
C SER A 75 -12.26 4.73 1.79
N ASP A 76 -13.09 3.74 2.10
CA ASP A 76 -13.09 2.45 1.41
C ASP A 76 -13.19 2.62 -0.12
N ALA A 77 -14.06 3.52 -0.59
CA ALA A 77 -14.22 3.78 -2.03
C ALA A 77 -12.94 4.32 -2.69
N GLN A 78 -12.16 5.16 -1.99
CA GLN A 78 -10.87 5.64 -2.49
C GLN A 78 -9.84 4.52 -2.53
N ILE A 79 -9.82 3.65 -1.51
CA ILE A 79 -8.93 2.49 -1.44
C ILE A 79 -9.25 1.51 -2.57
N ASP A 80 -10.52 1.17 -2.76
CA ASP A 80 -10.96 0.22 -3.78
C ASP A 80 -10.69 0.78 -5.20
N ALA A 81 -11.00 2.06 -5.45
CA ALA A 81 -10.68 2.71 -6.72
C ALA A 81 -9.17 2.70 -7.03
N PHE A 82 -8.33 2.88 -6.00
CA PHE A 82 -6.88 2.78 -6.14
C PHE A 82 -6.43 1.35 -6.47
N LEU A 83 -6.93 0.35 -5.76
CA LEU A 83 -6.58 -1.06 -5.97
C LEU A 83 -7.07 -1.60 -7.33
N ASP A 84 -8.22 -1.12 -7.81
CA ASP A 84 -8.80 -1.52 -9.10
C ASP A 84 -8.14 -0.84 -10.30
N SER A 85 -7.44 0.28 -10.07
CA SER A 85 -6.74 1.02 -11.11
C SER A 85 -5.71 0.15 -11.82
N ARG A 86 -5.94 -0.04 -13.14
CA ARG A 86 -5.01 -0.74 -14.02
C ARG A 86 -3.66 -0.03 -14.10
N GLU A 87 -3.68 1.29 -14.03
CA GLU A 87 -2.48 2.13 -14.10
C GLU A 87 -1.61 1.96 -12.86
N GLU A 88 -2.21 2.09 -11.67
CA GLU A 88 -1.50 1.95 -10.40
C GLU A 88 -0.93 0.54 -10.24
N ARG A 89 -1.69 -0.48 -10.63
CA ARG A 89 -1.18 -1.86 -10.62
C ARG A 89 0.02 -2.03 -11.55
N ARG A 90 0.00 -1.47 -12.76
CA ARG A 90 1.16 -1.52 -13.68
C ARG A 90 2.37 -0.81 -13.07
N ARG A 91 2.17 0.34 -12.42
CA ARG A 91 3.26 1.07 -11.76
C ARG A 91 3.89 0.26 -10.64
N ILE A 92 3.08 -0.30 -9.74
CA ILE A 92 3.54 -1.16 -8.63
C ILE A 92 4.29 -2.38 -9.17
N TYR A 93 3.78 -3.00 -10.24
CA TYR A 93 4.43 -4.18 -10.83
C TYR A 93 5.77 -3.82 -11.45
N ALA A 94 5.84 -2.73 -12.22
CA ALA A 94 7.09 -2.25 -12.80
C ALA A 94 8.12 -1.89 -11.72
N GLU A 95 7.68 -1.36 -10.58
CA GLU A 95 8.55 -1.06 -9.46
C GLU A 95 9.07 -2.32 -8.76
N ALA A 96 8.21 -3.31 -8.54
CA ALA A 96 8.61 -4.62 -8.03
C ALA A 96 9.58 -5.33 -8.98
N ASP A 97 9.36 -5.26 -10.29
CA ASP A 97 10.25 -5.84 -11.31
C ASP A 97 11.62 -5.15 -11.28
N ARG A 98 11.66 -3.81 -11.20
CA ARG A 98 12.91 -3.06 -11.04
C ARG A 98 13.65 -3.46 -9.76
N TYR A 99 12.93 -3.59 -8.64
CA TYR A 99 13.51 -4.06 -7.38
C TYR A 99 14.15 -5.44 -7.55
N MET A 100 13.45 -6.39 -8.17
CA MET A 100 13.96 -7.75 -8.35
C MET A 100 15.20 -7.80 -9.24
N VAL A 101 15.20 -7.09 -10.37
CA VAL A 101 16.36 -6.99 -11.27
C VAL A 101 17.54 -6.33 -10.56
N ALA A 102 17.31 -5.23 -9.83
CA ALA A 102 18.36 -4.55 -9.07
C ALA A 102 18.98 -5.44 -7.98
N ASN A 103 18.23 -6.42 -7.48
CA ASN A 103 18.69 -7.42 -6.51
C ASN A 103 19.16 -8.74 -7.16
N GLY A 104 19.39 -8.72 -8.48
CA GLY A 104 20.03 -9.81 -9.22
C GLY A 104 19.12 -11.01 -9.52
N VAL A 105 17.80 -10.79 -9.62
CA VAL A 105 16.89 -11.78 -10.20
C VAL A 105 17.00 -11.77 -11.71
N VAL A 106 17.15 -12.96 -12.29
CA VAL A 106 17.20 -13.15 -13.74
C VAL A 106 16.04 -14.02 -14.17
N SER A 107 15.26 -13.52 -15.13
CA SER A 107 14.12 -14.27 -15.68
C SER A 107 14.57 -15.62 -16.24
N GLY A 108 13.83 -16.68 -15.92
CA GLY A 108 14.17 -18.05 -16.33
C GLY A 108 15.24 -18.74 -15.49
N GLN A 109 15.77 -18.10 -14.43
CA GLN A 109 16.73 -18.72 -13.50
C GLN A 109 16.16 -18.82 -12.09
N PRO A 110 15.45 -19.91 -11.74
CA PRO A 110 14.81 -20.11 -10.43
C PRO A 110 15.73 -19.89 -9.23
N GLU A 111 17.02 -20.23 -9.37
CA GLU A 111 18.04 -20.11 -8.34
C GLU A 111 18.20 -18.65 -7.89
N THR A 112 18.08 -17.70 -8.82
CA THR A 112 18.18 -16.26 -8.51
C THR A 112 16.98 -15.75 -7.71
N PHE A 113 15.78 -16.29 -7.97
CA PHE A 113 14.58 -16.01 -7.18
C PHE A 113 14.71 -16.61 -5.79
N CYS A 114 15.19 -17.85 -5.68
CA CYS A 114 15.39 -18.51 -4.38
C CYS A 114 16.39 -17.75 -3.51
N ARG A 115 17.53 -17.36 -4.10
CA ARG A 115 18.57 -16.58 -3.41
C ARG A 115 18.01 -15.29 -2.84
N LEU A 116 17.30 -14.50 -3.66
CA LEU A 116 16.70 -13.25 -3.18
C LEU A 116 15.65 -13.53 -2.10
N GLY A 117 14.77 -14.52 -2.30
CA GLY A 117 13.73 -14.84 -1.30
C GLY A 117 14.29 -15.26 0.05
N GLN A 118 15.39 -16.02 0.09
CA GLN A 118 16.09 -16.35 1.33
C GLN A 118 16.67 -15.09 1.99
N GLN A 119 17.34 -14.23 1.21
CA GLN A 119 17.88 -12.96 1.72
C GLN A 119 16.79 -12.04 2.29
N GLU A 120 15.63 -11.97 1.64
CA GLU A 120 14.47 -11.20 2.15
C GLU A 120 13.96 -11.77 3.49
N ILE A 121 13.86 -13.10 3.62
CA ILE A 121 13.48 -13.78 4.87
C ILE A 121 14.48 -13.47 5.98
N GLU A 122 15.78 -13.61 5.72
CA GLU A 122 16.85 -13.35 6.68
C GLU A 122 16.85 -11.89 7.14
N ARG A 123 16.66 -10.95 6.21
CA ARG A 123 16.57 -9.51 6.48
C ARG A 123 15.25 -9.10 7.14
N LYS A 124 14.28 -10.01 7.26
CA LYS A 124 12.94 -9.75 7.83
C LYS A 124 12.24 -8.57 7.18
N THR A 125 12.38 -8.43 5.86
CA THR A 125 11.66 -7.41 5.10
C THR A 125 10.16 -7.72 5.07
N ILE A 126 9.35 -6.79 4.56
CA ILE A 126 7.93 -7.08 4.31
C ILE A 126 7.84 -8.31 3.40
N ALA A 127 8.55 -8.34 2.26
CA ALA A 127 8.52 -9.48 1.35
C ALA A 127 8.94 -10.79 2.04
N GLY A 128 10.04 -10.77 2.80
CA GLY A 128 10.52 -11.93 3.55
C GLY A 128 9.55 -12.43 4.62
N SER A 129 8.85 -11.51 5.29
CA SER A 129 7.85 -11.84 6.31
C SER A 129 6.63 -12.56 5.74
N LEU A 130 6.40 -12.45 4.42
CA LEU A 130 5.33 -13.12 3.69
C LEU A 130 5.76 -14.48 3.14
N LEU A 131 7.03 -14.84 3.26
CA LEU A 131 7.61 -16.06 2.71
C LEU A 131 8.04 -17.04 3.81
N VAL A 132 8.07 -18.32 3.45
CA VAL A 132 8.63 -19.40 4.26
C VAL A 132 9.35 -20.39 3.35
N ALA A 133 10.43 -20.98 3.83
CA ALA A 133 11.04 -22.12 3.16
C ALA A 133 10.10 -23.32 3.26
N ARG A 134 9.97 -24.07 2.16
CA ARG A 134 9.24 -25.34 2.12
C ARG A 134 9.95 -26.42 2.93
#